data_AF-A0A7G8HJM2-F1
#
_entry.id   AF-A0A7G8HJM2-F1
#
_cell.length_a   1.000
_cell.length_b   1.000
_cell.length_c   1.000
_cell.angle_alpha   90.00
_cell.angle_beta   90.00
_cell.angle_gamma   90.00
#
_symmetry.space_group_name_H-M   'P 1'
#
loop_
_entity.id
_entity.type
_entity.pdbx_description
1 polymer ?
#
loop_
_entity_poly.entity_id
_entity_poly.type
_entity_poly.pdbx_seq_one_letter_code
_entity_poly.pdbx_strand_id
1 'polypeptide(L)'
;MQNLFGQGRKQIEAQVTAAIAAGVWGISSQIELDTWNASTYRWVTKEDEKVCPTCRPMDGMLLLKSELAAHPAHWSCRCALLPEESG
;
A
#
# COMPACT_ATOMS: atom_id res chain seq x y z
N MET A 1 -11.40 53.01 8.55
CA MET A 1 -11.23 51.77 9.36
C MET A 1 -12.19 50.63 8.94
N GLN A 2 -12.62 50.52 7.67
CA GLN A 2 -13.62 49.51 7.24
C GLN A 2 -13.02 48.23 6.61
N ASN A 3 -11.70 48.15 6.38
CA ASN A 3 -11.05 47.03 5.67
C ASN A 3 -10.44 45.94 6.56
N LEU A 4 -10.30 46.15 7.87
CA LEU A 4 -9.64 45.18 8.76
C LEU A 4 -10.51 43.93 9.04
N PHE A 5 -11.81 44.11 9.26
CA PHE A 5 -12.71 43.01 9.60
C PHE A 5 -12.97 42.07 8.41
N GLY A 6 -13.08 42.62 7.20
CA GLY A 6 -13.20 41.83 5.98
C GLY A 6 -11.93 41.04 5.66
N GLN A 7 -10.75 41.62 5.92
CA GLN A 7 -9.47 40.90 5.80
C GLN A 7 -9.35 39.77 6.85
N GLY A 8 -9.73 40.02 8.10
CA GLY A 8 -9.70 39.01 9.16
C GLY A 8 -10.59 37.80 8.85
N ARG A 9 -11.80 38.04 8.31
CA ARG A 9 -12.70 36.94 7.92
C ARG A 9 -12.14 36.09 6.78
N LYS A 10 -11.56 36.72 5.76
CA LYS A 10 -10.89 36.02 4.65
C LYS A 10 -9.67 35.21 5.11
N GLN A 11 -8.92 35.73 6.08
CA GLN A 11 -7.81 34.98 6.69
C GLN A 11 -8.30 33.76 7.47
N ILE A 12 -9.39 33.88 8.24
CA ILE A 12 -9.99 32.75 8.96
C ILE A 12 -10.51 31.70 7.96
N GLU A 13 -11.24 32.11 6.91
CA GLU A 13 -11.71 31.21 5.86
C GLU A 13 -10.55 30.45 5.18
N ALA A 14 -9.45 31.15 4.88
CA ALA A 14 -8.25 30.55 4.31
C ALA A 14 -7.58 29.57 5.28
N GLN A 15 -7.48 29.90 6.57
CA GLN A 15 -6.91 29.02 7.60
C GLN A 15 -7.75 27.76 7.80
N VAL A 16 -9.08 27.89 7.88
CA VAL A 16 -9.99 26.74 7.99
C VAL A 16 -9.87 25.84 6.76
N THR A 17 -9.85 26.44 5.56
CA THR A 17 -9.68 25.68 4.32
C THR A 17 -8.33 24.95 4.29
N ALA A 18 -7.25 25.61 4.69
CA ALA A 18 -5.93 24.99 4.77
C ALA A 18 -5.87 23.85 5.80
N ALA A 19 -6.51 24.01 6.96
CA ALA A 19 -6.58 22.98 7.99
C ALA A 19 -7.37 21.75 7.51
N ILE A 20 -8.52 21.96 6.84
CA ILE A 20 -9.31 20.88 6.24
C ILE A 20 -8.49 20.16 5.17
N ALA A 21 -7.85 20.91 4.27
CA ALA A 21 -7.01 20.33 3.24
C ALA A 21 -5.89 19.48 3.85
N ALA A 22 -5.16 20.00 4.83
CA ALA A 22 -4.12 19.26 5.53
C ALA A 22 -4.65 17.98 6.19
N GLY A 23 -5.83 18.04 6.80
CA GLY A 23 -6.51 16.87 7.37
C GLY A 23 -6.83 15.80 6.32
N VAL A 24 -7.39 16.20 5.18
CA VAL A 24 -7.71 15.28 4.06
C VAL A 24 -6.44 14.63 3.51
N TRP A 25 -5.37 15.40 3.31
CA TRP A 25 -4.08 14.86 2.87
C TRP A 25 -3.53 13.84 3.87
N GLY A 26 -3.55 14.16 5.16
CA GLY A 26 -3.10 13.25 6.21
C GLY A 26 -3.88 11.94 6.23
N ILE A 27 -5.21 12.00 6.18
CA ILE A 27 -6.06 10.79 6.16
C ILE A 27 -5.80 9.96 4.90
N SER A 28 -5.70 10.61 3.73
CA SER A 28 -5.45 9.92 2.47
C SER A 28 -4.11 9.17 2.49
N SER A 29 -3.05 9.82 3.00
CA SER A 29 -1.74 9.17 3.16
C SER A 29 -1.76 7.98 4.11
N GLN A 30 -2.61 8.00 5.15
CA GLN A 30 -2.74 6.88 6.07
C GLN A 30 -3.47 5.71 5.40
N ILE A 31 -4.54 5.97 4.64
CA ILE A 31 -5.27 4.95 3.89
C ILE A 31 -4.35 4.26 2.87
N GLU A 32 -3.51 5.00 2.17
CA GLU A 32 -2.53 4.44 1.23
C GLU A 32 -1.56 3.49 1.94
N LEU A 33 -1.01 3.89 3.09
CA LEU A 33 -0.11 3.05 3.89
C LEU A 33 -0.80 1.80 4.43
N ASP A 34 -2.04 1.94 4.92
CA ASP A 34 -2.81 0.83 5.47
C ASP A 34 -3.18 -0.17 4.38
N THR A 35 -3.62 0.31 3.22
CA THR A 35 -3.92 -0.52 2.04
C THR A 35 -2.68 -1.27 1.58
N TRP A 36 -1.54 -0.57 1.54
CA TRP A 36 -0.26 -1.15 1.17
C TRP A 36 0.23 -2.21 2.17
N ASN A 37 -0.03 -2.03 3.47
CA ASN A 37 0.31 -3.01 4.50
C ASN A 37 -0.66 -4.19 4.55
N ALA A 38 -1.94 -3.95 4.23
CA ALA A 38 -2.98 -4.97 4.18
C ALA A 38 -2.99 -5.76 2.85
N SER A 39 -2.21 -5.34 1.85
CA SER A 39 -2.10 -6.03 0.57
C SER A 39 -1.61 -7.46 0.76
N THR A 40 -2.42 -8.43 0.33
CA THR A 40 -2.06 -9.84 0.28
C THR A 40 -1.41 -10.18 -1.06
N TYR A 41 -0.44 -11.07 -1.01
CA TYR A 41 0.27 -11.56 -2.18
C TYR A 41 0.12 -13.07 -2.25
N ARG A 42 -0.15 -13.58 -3.44
CA ARG A 42 -0.18 -15.02 -3.70
C ARG A 42 1.18 -15.46 -4.23
N TRP A 43 1.74 -16.50 -3.62
CA TRP A 43 2.90 -17.18 -4.18
C TRP A 43 2.45 -18.10 -5.32
N VAL A 44 2.99 -17.88 -6.52
CA VAL A 44 2.66 -18.65 -7.71
C VAL A 44 3.92 -19.34 -8.21
N THR A 45 3.90 -20.67 -8.18
CA THR A 45 4.96 -21.46 -8.80
C THR A 45 4.78 -21.48 -10.30
N LYS A 46 5.89 -21.66 -11.02
CA LYS A 46 5.83 -21.78 -12.47
C LYS A 46 5.22 -23.13 -12.84
N GLU A 47 4.22 -23.16 -13.71
CA GLU A 47 3.51 -24.39 -14.13
C GLU A 47 4.36 -25.44 -14.88
N ASP A 48 5.69 -25.26 -14.98
CA ASP A 48 6.57 -26.24 -15.62
C ASP A 48 7.10 -27.28 -14.64
N GLU A 49 7.56 -28.43 -15.16
CA GLU A 49 8.16 -29.52 -14.36
C GLU A 49 9.42 -29.10 -13.57
N LYS A 50 9.86 -27.84 -13.68
CA LYS A 50 11.06 -27.29 -13.03
C LYS A 50 10.73 -26.37 -11.85
N VAL A 51 9.59 -26.58 -11.18
CA VAL A 51 9.36 -25.95 -9.87
C VAL A 51 10.46 -26.38 -8.90
N CYS A 52 11.11 -25.39 -8.30
CA CYS A 52 12.07 -25.57 -7.21
C CYS A 52 11.47 -26.42 -6.08
N PRO A 53 12.21 -27.37 -5.49
CA PRO A 53 11.77 -28.11 -4.31
C PRO A 53 11.35 -27.20 -3.15
N THR A 54 11.99 -26.04 -3.04
CA THR A 54 11.69 -25.00 -2.03
C THR A 54 10.37 -24.30 -2.27
N CYS A 55 10.02 -23.99 -3.53
CA CYS A 55 8.83 -23.21 -3.87
C CYS A 55 7.57 -24.06 -4.02
N ARG A 56 7.73 -25.34 -4.38
CA ARG A 56 6.61 -26.27 -4.56
C ARG A 56 5.64 -26.33 -3.38
N PRO A 57 6.07 -26.40 -2.10
CA PRO A 57 5.14 -26.37 -0.97
C PRO A 57 4.47 -25.01 -0.76
N MET A 58 5.01 -23.94 -1.33
CA MET A 58 4.50 -22.57 -1.21
C MET A 58 3.48 -22.21 -2.29
N ASP A 59 3.24 -23.10 -3.25
CA ASP A 59 2.31 -22.84 -4.34
C ASP A 59 0.89 -22.52 -3.83
N GLY A 60 0.38 -21.36 -4.22
CA GLY A 60 -0.92 -20.86 -3.81
C GLY A 60 -1.01 -20.26 -2.41
N MET A 61 0.09 -20.22 -1.64
CA MET A 61 0.10 -19.57 -0.31
C MET A 61 -0.21 -18.08 -0.44
N LEU A 62 -1.01 -17.59 0.51
CA LEU A 62 -1.27 -16.18 0.68
C LEU A 62 -0.33 -15.64 1.75
N LEU A 63 0.37 -14.58 1.41
CA LEU A 63 1.40 -13.97 2.21
C LEU A 63 1.05 -12.51 2.42
N LEU A 64 1.15 -12.08 3.67
CA LEU A 64 1.13 -10.66 3.99
C LEU A 64 2.44 -10.02 3.53
N LYS A 65 2.39 -8.72 3.27
CA LYS A 65 3.59 -7.97 2.88
C LYS A 65 4.77 -8.16 3.87
N SER A 66 4.48 -8.22 5.16
CA SER A 66 5.47 -8.43 6.22
C SER A 66 6.20 -9.78 6.12
N GLU A 67 5.59 -10.77 5.47
CA GLU A 67 6.10 -12.14 5.35
C GLU A 67 6.94 -12.35 4.08
N LEU A 68 6.92 -11.38 3.15
CA LEU A 68 7.65 -11.46 1.89
C LEU A 68 9.18 -11.49 2.09
N ALA A 69 9.70 -10.79 3.10
CA ALA A 69 11.13 -10.74 3.38
C ALA A 69 11.71 -12.09 3.81
N ALA A 70 10.88 -13.01 4.29
CA ALA A 70 11.29 -14.33 4.76
C ALA A 70 11.38 -15.38 3.63
N HIS A 71 10.90 -15.07 2.42
CA HIS A 71 10.77 -16.06 1.35
C HIS A 71 12.04 -16.16 0.50
N PRO A 72 12.64 -17.36 0.36
CA PRO A 72 13.93 -17.53 -0.28
C PRO A 72 13.83 -17.39 -1.80
N ALA A 73 14.24 -16.23 -2.33
CA ALA A 73 14.63 -16.11 -3.72
C ALA A 73 15.97 -16.85 -3.91
N HIS A 74 15.93 -18.07 -4.44
CA HIS A 74 17.13 -18.85 -4.72
C HIS A 74 17.59 -18.69 -6.17
N TRP A 75 18.85 -19.06 -6.43
CA TRP A 75 19.47 -18.94 -7.74
C TRP A 75 18.62 -19.60 -8.85
N SER A 76 18.37 -18.85 -9.92
CA SER A 76 17.55 -19.28 -11.07
C SER A 76 16.07 -19.63 -10.75
N CYS A 77 15.52 -19.15 -9.62
CA CYS A 77 14.08 -19.26 -9.37
C CYS A 77 13.29 -18.47 -10.41
N ARG A 78 12.18 -19.05 -10.88
CA ARG A 78 11.23 -18.40 -11.79
C ARG A 78 9.82 -18.29 -11.20
N CYS A 79 9.66 -18.60 -9.92
CA CYS A 79 8.39 -18.41 -9.20
C CYS A 79 8.21 -16.93 -8.87
N ALA A 80 6.96 -16.50 -8.73
CA ALA A 80 6.62 -15.10 -8.55
C ALA A 80 5.62 -14.92 -7.40
N LEU A 81 5.68 -13.72 -6.80
CA LEU A 81 4.64 -13.20 -5.94
C LEU A 81 3.75 -12.30 -6.79
N LEU A 82 2.48 -12.63 -6.88
CA LEU A 82 1.49 -11.81 -7.56
C LEU A 82 0.61 -11.12 -6.52
N PRO A 83 0.23 -9.84 -6.72
CA PRO A 83 -0.81 -9.23 -5.90
C PRO A 83 -2.06 -10.10 -5.98
N GLU A 84 -2.63 -10.45 -4.85
CA GLU A 84 -3.95 -11.08 -4.86
C GLU A 84 -4.98 -9.96 -4.95
N GLU A 85 -5.52 -9.77 -6.15
CA GLU A 85 -6.61 -8.83 -6.37
C GLU A 85 -7.86 -9.42 -5.72
N SER A 86 -8.16 -8.97 -4.50
CA SER A 86 -9.42 -9.22 -3.82
C SER A 86 -10.53 -8.49 -4.58
N GLY A 87 -11.02 -9.15 -5.64
CA GLY A 87 -12.23 -8.74 -6.37
C GLY A 87 -13.47 -8.72 -5.49
#